data_AF-A0A432I8X5-F1
#
_entry.id   AF-A0A432I8X5-F1
#
_cell.length_a   1.000
_cell.length_b   1.000
_cell.length_c   1.000
_cell.angle_alpha   90.00
_cell.angle_beta   90.00
_cell.angle_gamma   90.00
#
_symmetry.space_group_name_H-M   'P 1'
#
loop_
_entity.id
_entity.type
_entity.pdbx_description
1 polymer ?
#
loop_
_entity_poly.entity_id
_entity_poly.type
_entity_poly.pdbx_seq_one_letter_code
_entity_poly.pdbx_strand_id
1 'polypeptide(L)'
;MEERKNVSVGGQAVIEGVMMKGPEVLATAVRRPTGEIVYKVTKLKPSMNFLTKIPFIRGGVILFETLILGTKELSFSANEAGEEEEKLGDKELIMTVVAALALGIGLFMVLPSVISGFLFKNNLMYSNIFEGVLRILFFLVYIKLISLSKEIKRVFEYHGAEHKCIYAFENGEELKKENALKYTTLHPRCGTSFLLIVMIISIVVFSSLDFIIPQPDSIWLKVGLKALLRIGFMPLVAGLSYEFQ
;
A
#
# COMPACT_ATOMS: atom_id res chain seq x y z
N MET A 1 11.06 21.86 -28.44
CA MET A 1 10.70 21.09 -27.24
C MET A 1 11.31 19.72 -27.43
N GLU A 2 12.38 19.40 -26.69
CA GLU A 2 12.97 18.06 -26.72
C GLU A 2 11.90 17.04 -26.34
N GLU A 3 11.80 15.96 -27.12
CA GLU A 3 11.06 14.75 -26.78
C GLU A 3 11.50 14.29 -25.38
N ARG A 4 10.71 14.61 -24.36
CA ARG A 4 10.89 13.99 -23.05
C ARG A 4 10.66 12.51 -23.27
N LYS A 5 11.74 11.71 -23.25
CA LYS A 5 11.65 10.25 -23.15
C LYS A 5 10.57 9.93 -22.11
N ASN A 6 9.71 8.94 -22.39
CA ASN A 6 8.68 8.46 -21.47
C ASN A 6 9.34 7.96 -20.17
N VAL A 7 9.65 8.88 -19.27
CA VAL A 7 10.22 8.61 -17.96
C VAL A 7 9.06 8.19 -17.08
N SER A 8 9.07 6.93 -16.64
CA SER A 8 8.09 6.47 -15.66
C SER A 8 8.35 7.16 -14.33
N VAL A 9 7.39 7.96 -13.89
CA VAL A 9 7.33 8.53 -12.55
C VAL A 9 6.21 7.85 -11.76
N GLY A 10 6.42 7.73 -10.46
CA GLY A 10 5.40 7.35 -9.49
C GLY A 10 5.47 8.28 -8.28
N GLY A 11 4.50 8.17 -7.38
CA GLY A 11 4.47 9.01 -6.20
C GLY A 11 3.81 8.33 -5.00
N GLN A 12 3.86 9.03 -3.88
CA GLN A 12 3.19 8.67 -2.64
C GLN A 12 2.83 9.96 -1.90
N ALA A 13 1.61 10.04 -1.36
CA ALA A 13 1.29 11.08 -0.40
C ALA A 13 2.04 10.84 0.92
N VAL A 14 2.53 11.91 1.51
CA VAL A 14 3.14 11.93 2.83
C VAL A 14 2.42 12.97 3.71
N ILE A 15 2.79 13.10 4.98
CA ILE A 15 2.13 14.05 5.88
C ILE A 15 2.45 15.47 5.40
N GLU A 16 1.41 16.29 5.18
CA GLU A 16 1.51 17.65 4.61
C GLU A 16 2.35 17.75 3.31
N GLY A 17 2.41 16.68 2.50
CA GLY A 17 3.33 16.67 1.37
C GLY A 17 3.16 15.54 0.36
N VAL A 18 4.06 15.52 -0.62
CA VAL A 18 4.13 14.48 -1.65
C VAL A 18 5.57 14.04 -1.87
N MET A 19 5.74 12.74 -2.08
CA MET A 19 6.97 12.14 -2.56
C MET A 19 6.78 11.73 -4.03
N MET A 20 7.76 12.05 -4.86
CA MET A 20 7.84 11.67 -6.27
C MET A 20 9.10 10.84 -6.49
N LYS A 21 8.95 9.73 -7.23
CA LYS A 21 10.02 8.79 -7.55
C LYS A 21 10.19 8.70 -9.06
N GLY A 22 11.34 9.14 -9.55
CA GLY A 22 11.83 8.87 -10.89
C GLY A 22 12.81 7.69 -10.94
N PRO A 23 13.45 7.44 -12.09
CA PRO A 23 14.40 6.33 -12.25
C PRO A 23 15.66 6.46 -11.39
N GLU A 24 16.17 7.69 -11.22
CA GLU A 24 17.46 7.96 -10.58
C GLU A 24 17.33 8.76 -9.28
N VAL A 25 16.18 9.39 -9.05
CA VAL A 25 16.00 10.36 -7.97
C VAL A 25 14.62 10.18 -7.35
N LEU A 26 14.60 10.26 -6.03
CA LEU A 26 13.40 10.45 -5.23
C LEU A 26 13.44 11.86 -4.64
N ALA A 27 12.32 12.58 -4.72
CA ALA A 27 12.16 13.91 -4.15
C ALA A 27 10.88 13.96 -3.31
N THR A 28 11.00 14.44 -2.07
CA THR A 28 9.87 14.62 -1.15
C THR A 28 9.75 16.10 -0.82
N ALA A 29 8.57 16.67 -0.97
CA ALA A 29 8.25 18.04 -0.62
C ALA A 29 7.19 18.06 0.49
N VAL A 30 7.45 18.80 1.57
CA VAL A 30 6.61 18.84 2.78
C VAL A 30 6.36 20.29 3.15
N ARG A 31 5.12 20.61 3.50
CA ARG A 31 4.72 21.93 3.99
C ARG A 31 4.79 21.96 5.51
N ARG A 32 5.65 22.81 6.06
CA ARG A 32 5.76 23.05 7.50
C ARG A 32 4.56 23.84 8.03
N PRO A 33 4.30 23.83 9.35
CA PRO A 33 3.27 24.67 9.97
C PRO A 33 3.42 26.17 9.67
N THR A 34 4.67 26.65 9.50
CA THR A 34 4.99 28.02 9.09
C THR A 34 4.52 28.38 7.67
N GLY A 35 4.14 27.38 6.87
CA GLY A 35 3.78 27.52 5.46
C GLY A 35 4.96 27.37 4.51
N GLU A 36 6.20 27.29 5.02
CA GLU A 36 7.40 27.00 4.23
C GLU A 36 7.32 25.59 3.62
N ILE A 37 7.78 25.45 2.38
CA ILE A 37 7.92 24.13 1.73
C ILE A 37 9.38 23.73 1.79
N VAL A 38 9.66 22.61 2.46
CA VAL A 38 10.98 21.98 2.48
C VAL A 38 11.03 20.80 1.53
N TYR A 39 12.18 20.58 0.93
CA TYR A 39 12.40 19.47 0.01
C TYR A 39 13.61 18.65 0.40
N LYS A 40 13.48 17.34 0.23
CA LYS A 40 14.56 16.36 0.37
C LYS A 40 14.71 15.61 -0.94
N VAL A 41 15.93 15.59 -1.47
CA VAL A 41 16.26 14.89 -2.71
C VAL A 41 17.26 13.78 -2.42
N THR A 42 16.90 12.55 -2.76
CA THR A 42 17.72 11.36 -2.54
C THR A 42 18.03 10.70 -3.87
N LYS A 43 19.31 10.52 -4.19
CA LYS A 43 19.72 9.71 -5.36
C LYS A 43 19.43 8.24 -5.09
N LEU A 44 18.74 7.60 -6.02
CA LEU A 44 18.43 6.19 -5.98
C LEU A 44 19.59 5.39 -6.56
N LYS A 45 19.91 4.28 -5.92
CA LYS A 45 20.80 3.27 -6.49
C LYS A 45 19.93 2.23 -7.21
N PRO A 46 20.32 1.75 -8.40
CA PRO A 46 19.64 0.63 -9.03
C PRO A 46 19.61 -0.56 -8.07
N SER A 47 18.46 -1.25 -7.95
CA SER A 47 18.41 -2.50 -7.19
C SER A 47 19.30 -3.52 -7.91
N MET A 48 20.41 -3.90 -7.27
CA MET A 48 21.36 -4.90 -7.78
C MET A 48 20.88 -6.34 -7.49
N ASN A 49 19.71 -6.49 -6.90
CA ASN A 49 19.22 -7.79 -6.46
C ASN A 49 18.69 -8.62 -7.63
N PHE A 50 19.26 -9.81 -7.87
CA PHE A 50 18.82 -10.72 -8.93
C PHE A 50 17.32 -11.08 -8.82
N LEU A 51 16.76 -11.08 -7.61
CA LEU A 51 15.37 -11.40 -7.36
C LEU A 51 14.38 -10.41 -8.01
N THR A 52 14.79 -9.17 -8.30
CA THR A 52 13.94 -8.19 -9.01
C THR A 52 13.75 -8.52 -10.50
N LYS A 53 14.49 -9.51 -11.02
CA LYS A 53 14.39 -9.98 -12.41
C LYS A 53 13.51 -11.22 -12.56
N ILE A 54 13.19 -11.92 -11.47
CA ILE A 54 12.43 -13.16 -11.52
C ILE A 54 10.93 -12.82 -11.48
N PRO A 55 10.13 -13.20 -12.50
CA PRO A 55 8.68 -13.02 -12.47
C PRO A 55 8.05 -13.63 -11.23
N PHE A 56 6.96 -13.05 -10.73
CA PHE A 56 6.25 -13.48 -9.51
C PHE A 56 7.03 -13.35 -8.19
N ILE A 57 8.35 -13.14 -8.21
CA ILE A 57 9.16 -12.84 -7.02
C ILE A 57 9.49 -11.35 -6.96
N ARG A 58 9.77 -10.74 -8.11
CA ARG A 58 10.15 -9.33 -8.22
C ARG A 58 9.18 -8.38 -7.55
N GLY A 59 7.87 -8.64 -7.67
CA GLY A 59 6.84 -7.81 -7.07
C GLY A 59 6.95 -7.73 -5.55
N GLY A 60 7.18 -8.87 -4.88
CA GLY A 60 7.39 -8.90 -3.43
C GLY A 60 8.64 -8.13 -3.00
N VAL A 61 9.74 -8.26 -3.74
CA VAL A 61 10.99 -7.55 -3.47
C VAL A 61 10.82 -6.04 -3.67
N ILE A 62 10.23 -5.63 -4.79
CA ILE A 62 9.98 -4.22 -5.12
C ILE A 62 9.02 -3.59 -4.11
N LEU A 63 7.97 -4.31 -3.69
CA LEU A 63 7.04 -3.85 -2.66
C LEU A 63 7.75 -3.65 -1.33
N PHE A 64 8.62 -4.58 -0.93
CA PHE A 64 9.39 -4.47 0.30
C PHE A 64 10.39 -3.31 0.26
N GLU A 65 11.15 -3.15 -0.82
CA GLU A 65 12.05 -2.00 -1.03
C GLU A 65 11.27 -0.68 -0.98
N THR A 66 10.10 -0.63 -1.62
CA THR A 66 9.23 0.56 -1.66
C THR A 66 8.60 0.85 -0.29
N LEU A 67 8.23 -0.18 0.49
CA LEU A 67 7.73 -0.02 1.84
C LEU A 67 8.78 0.62 2.76
N ILE A 68 10.04 0.14 2.71
CA ILE A 68 11.13 0.72 3.49
C ILE A 68 11.34 2.18 3.11
N LEU A 69 11.40 2.47 1.81
CA LEU A 69 11.61 3.83 1.32
C LEU A 69 10.45 4.76 1.70
N GLY A 70 9.20 4.33 1.45
CA GLY A 70 8.00 5.08 1.80
C GLY A 70 7.87 5.34 3.30
N THR A 71 8.27 4.39 4.14
CA THR A 71 8.29 4.57 5.60
C THR A 71 9.30 5.64 6.03
N LYS A 72 10.49 5.65 5.42
CA LYS A 72 11.51 6.67 5.69
C LYS A 72 11.05 8.07 5.28
N GLU A 73 10.37 8.18 4.13
CA GLU A 73 9.86 9.46 3.65
C GLU A 73 8.64 9.94 4.44
N LEU A 74 7.78 9.02 4.92
CA LEU A 74 6.72 9.34 5.87
C LEU A 74 7.30 9.86 7.20
N SER A 75 8.32 9.20 7.74
CA SER A 75 8.99 9.66 8.96
C SER A 75 9.63 11.04 8.77
N PHE A 76 10.30 11.27 7.64
CA PHE A 76 10.81 12.60 7.29
C PHE A 76 9.67 13.64 7.27
N SER A 77 8.55 13.34 6.61
CA SER A 77 7.41 14.26 6.55
C SER A 77 6.77 14.52 7.91
N ALA A 78 6.67 13.50 8.76
CA ALA A 78 6.13 13.64 10.11
C ALA A 78 6.98 14.60 10.94
N ASN A 79 8.31 14.44 10.88
CA ASN A 79 9.24 15.28 11.62
C ASN A 79 9.28 16.73 11.12
N GLU A 80 9.03 16.98 9.83
CA GLU A 80 8.99 18.35 9.27
C GLU A 80 7.61 19.01 9.45
N ALA A 81 6.54 18.24 9.48
CA ALA A 81 5.18 18.74 9.67
C ALA A 81 4.80 18.89 11.16
N GLY A 82 5.45 18.13 12.05
CA GLY A 82 5.27 18.16 13.50
C GLY A 82 6.00 19.29 14.20
N GLU A 83 5.79 19.38 15.52
CA GLU A 83 6.49 20.34 16.38
C GLU A 83 7.90 19.82 16.74
N GLU A 84 8.87 20.73 16.93
CA GLU A 84 10.32 20.39 17.00
C GLU A 84 10.71 19.39 18.11
N GLU A 85 9.85 19.18 19.11
CA GLU A 85 10.12 18.33 20.28
C GLU A 85 9.74 16.84 20.10
N GLU A 86 8.98 16.46 19.07
CA GLU A 86 8.48 15.08 18.88
C GLU A 86 9.12 14.36 17.67
N LYS A 87 10.44 14.25 17.63
CA LYS A 87 11.11 13.43 16.60
C LYS A 87 10.96 11.95 16.90
N LEU A 88 10.32 11.22 15.98
CA LEU A 88 10.20 9.76 16.07
C LEU A 88 11.57 9.10 15.92
N GLY A 89 11.98 8.32 16.92
CA GLY A 89 13.19 7.50 16.85
C GLY A 89 13.01 6.25 15.97
N ASP A 90 14.12 5.67 15.49
CA ASP A 90 14.10 4.44 14.66
C ASP A 90 13.33 3.29 15.33
N LYS A 91 13.44 3.16 16.65
CA LYS A 91 12.75 2.12 17.43
C LYS A 91 11.23 2.33 17.44
N GLU A 92 10.77 3.57 17.59
CA GLU A 92 9.35 3.92 17.60
C GLU A 92 8.75 3.73 16.21
N LEU A 93 9.49 4.08 15.16
CA LEU A 93 9.11 3.84 13.78
C LEU A 93 8.92 2.34 13.51
N ILE A 94 9.91 1.51 13.88
CA ILE A 94 9.83 0.05 13.72
C ILE A 94 8.62 -0.51 14.49
N MET A 95 8.43 -0.08 15.74
CA MET A 95 7.30 -0.52 16.56
C MET A 95 5.96 -0.15 15.92
N THR A 96 5.84 1.08 15.40
CA THR A 96 4.64 1.57 14.72
C THR A 96 4.35 0.77 13.45
N VAL A 97 5.38 0.50 12.63
CA VAL A 97 5.25 -0.31 11.41
C VAL A 97 4.83 -1.74 11.75
N VAL A 98 5.45 -2.37 12.76
CA VAL A 98 5.09 -3.72 13.20
C VAL A 98 3.66 -3.75 13.73
N ALA A 99 3.27 -2.77 14.54
CA ALA A 99 1.90 -2.67 15.06
C ALA A 99 0.88 -2.48 13.93
N ALA A 100 1.17 -1.62 12.94
CA ALA A 100 0.31 -1.39 11.79
C ALA A 100 0.17 -2.66 10.92
N LEU A 101 1.27 -3.39 10.68
CA LEU A 101 1.26 -4.67 9.96
C LEU A 101 0.47 -5.73 10.72
N ALA A 102 0.68 -5.85 12.04
CA ALA A 102 -0.05 -6.80 12.88
C ALA A 102 -1.55 -6.49 12.89
N LEU A 103 -1.94 -5.21 13.01
CA LEU A 103 -3.32 -4.77 12.93
C LEU A 103 -3.91 -5.06 11.55
N GLY A 104 -3.17 -4.79 10.46
CA GLY A 104 -3.61 -5.09 9.10
C GLY A 104 -3.85 -6.58 8.87
N ILE A 105 -2.91 -7.45 9.29
CA ILE A 105 -3.06 -8.90 9.22
C ILE A 105 -4.24 -9.37 10.08
N GLY A 106 -4.34 -8.86 11.32
CA GLY A 106 -5.44 -9.18 12.22
C GLY A 106 -6.80 -8.83 11.62
N LEU A 107 -6.96 -7.58 11.16
CA LEU A 107 -8.23 -7.02 10.72
C LEU A 107 -8.67 -7.52 9.33
N PHE A 108 -7.76 -7.61 8.36
CA PHE A 108 -8.12 -7.90 6.96
C PHE A 108 -7.91 -9.35 6.54
N MET A 109 -7.15 -10.13 7.31
CA MET A 109 -6.80 -11.51 6.95
C MET A 109 -7.33 -12.51 7.97
N VAL A 110 -6.99 -12.35 9.25
CA VAL A 110 -7.37 -13.31 10.30
C VAL A 110 -8.84 -13.17 10.68
N LEU A 111 -9.30 -11.95 11.00
CA LEU A 111 -10.65 -11.72 11.51
C LEU A 111 -11.76 -12.17 10.53
N PRO A 112 -11.72 -11.86 9.21
CA PRO A 112 -12.70 -12.37 8.26
C PRO A 112 -12.74 -13.90 8.20
N SER A 113 -11.56 -14.54 8.27
CA SER A 113 -11.43 -16.01 8.24
C SER A 113 -11.98 -16.66 9.51
N VAL A 114 -11.79 -16.03 10.66
CA VAL A 114 -12.35 -16.51 11.93
C VAL A 114 -13.87 -16.42 11.89
N ILE A 115 -14.41 -15.25 11.55
CA ILE A 115 -15.86 -15.03 11.49
C ILE A 115 -16.52 -16.00 10.50
N SER A 116 -15.96 -16.13 9.30
CA SER A 116 -16.50 -17.04 8.27
C SER A 116 -16.43 -18.50 8.70
N GLY A 117 -15.31 -18.92 9.30
CA GLY A 117 -15.11 -20.28 9.78
C GLY A 117 -16.04 -20.67 10.93
N PHE A 118 -16.41 -19.72 11.79
CA PHE A 118 -17.39 -19.95 12.86
C PHE A 118 -18.84 -19.99 12.37
N LEU A 119 -19.20 -19.18 11.38
CA LEU A 119 -20.57 -19.12 10.83
C LEU A 119 -20.86 -20.27 9.87
N PHE A 120 -19.91 -20.64 9.02
CA PHE A 120 -20.08 -21.64 7.95
C PHE A 120 -19.19 -22.87 8.17
N LYS A 121 -19.18 -23.40 9.40
CA LYS A 121 -18.31 -24.52 9.83
C LYS A 121 -18.32 -25.74 8.90
N ASN A 122 -19.50 -26.07 8.37
CA ASN A 122 -19.75 -27.29 7.60
C ASN A 122 -19.76 -27.06 6.07
N ASN A 123 -19.58 -25.82 5.61
CA ASN A 123 -19.60 -25.54 4.18
C ASN A 123 -18.44 -24.61 3.80
N LEU A 124 -17.38 -25.23 3.28
CA LEU A 124 -16.16 -24.56 2.88
C LEU A 124 -16.40 -23.46 1.84
N MET A 125 -17.28 -23.73 0.86
CA MET A 125 -17.58 -22.79 -0.21
C MET A 125 -18.24 -21.51 0.32
N TYR A 126 -19.27 -21.65 1.16
CA TYR A 126 -19.90 -20.48 1.79
C TYR A 126 -18.96 -19.75 2.73
N SER A 127 -18.11 -20.47 3.48
CA SER A 127 -17.09 -19.86 4.34
C SER A 127 -16.12 -18.99 3.52
N ASN A 128 -15.65 -19.48 2.37
CA ASN A 128 -14.67 -18.75 1.56
C ASN A 128 -15.30 -17.53 0.84
N ILE A 129 -16.51 -17.68 0.29
CA ILE A 129 -17.25 -16.56 -0.31
C ILE A 129 -17.51 -15.47 0.74
N PHE A 130 -17.98 -15.87 1.92
CA PHE A 130 -18.27 -14.92 2.99
C PHE A 130 -17.01 -14.25 3.53
N GLU A 131 -15.89 -14.97 3.66
CA GLU A 131 -14.58 -14.38 4.00
C GLU A 131 -14.18 -13.29 3.00
N GLY A 132 -14.34 -13.54 1.70
CA GLY A 132 -14.05 -12.57 0.64
C GLY A 132 -14.92 -11.32 0.73
N VAL A 133 -16.23 -11.50 0.94
CA VAL A 133 -17.18 -10.38 1.14
C VAL A 133 -16.81 -9.57 2.38
N LEU A 134 -16.53 -10.22 3.51
CA LEU A 134 -16.12 -9.54 4.74
C LEU A 134 -14.82 -8.77 4.56
N ARG A 135 -13.85 -9.31 3.83
CA ARG A 135 -12.57 -8.62 3.56
C ARG A 135 -12.81 -7.30 2.81
N ILE A 136 -13.64 -7.32 1.76
CA ILE A 136 -14.01 -6.11 1.00
C ILE A 136 -14.79 -5.13 1.89
N LEU A 137 -15.77 -5.64 2.63
CA LEU A 137 -16.58 -4.81 3.53
C LEU A 137 -15.71 -4.12 4.59
N PHE A 138 -14.85 -4.87 5.27
CA PHE A 138 -13.95 -4.33 6.30
C PHE A 138 -12.99 -3.31 5.73
N PHE A 139 -12.46 -3.54 4.53
CA PHE A 139 -11.61 -2.57 3.85
C PHE A 139 -12.35 -1.26 3.58
N LEU A 140 -13.56 -1.32 3.00
CA LEU A 140 -14.36 -0.12 2.71
C LEU A 140 -14.77 0.62 3.98
N VAL A 141 -15.19 -0.11 5.02
CA VAL A 141 -15.54 0.46 6.33
C VAL A 141 -14.31 1.11 6.97
N TYR A 142 -13.15 0.45 6.93
CA TYR A 142 -11.90 0.99 7.46
C TYR A 142 -11.52 2.31 6.78
N ILE A 143 -11.52 2.35 5.45
CA ILE A 143 -11.23 3.59 4.69
C ILE A 143 -12.21 4.70 5.08
N LYS A 144 -13.51 4.37 5.16
CA LYS A 144 -14.54 5.33 5.59
C LYS A 144 -14.24 5.87 7.00
N LEU A 145 -13.89 5.01 7.96
CA LEU A 145 -13.61 5.42 9.33
C LEU A 145 -12.37 6.32 9.43
N ILE A 146 -11.24 5.92 8.83
CA ILE A 146 -10.01 6.73 8.89
C ILE A 146 -10.19 8.07 8.16
N SER A 147 -10.99 8.09 7.09
CA SER A 147 -11.31 9.31 6.34
C SER A 147 -12.12 10.33 7.14
N LEU A 148 -12.61 10.00 8.34
CA LEU A 148 -13.26 10.97 9.21
C LEU A 148 -12.24 11.88 9.91
N SER A 149 -10.99 11.41 10.08
CA SER A 149 -9.91 12.22 10.65
C SER A 149 -9.47 13.33 9.71
N LYS A 150 -9.27 14.54 10.25
CA LYS A 150 -8.80 15.71 9.48
C LYS A 150 -7.43 15.45 8.85
N GLU A 151 -6.53 14.82 9.58
CA GLU A 151 -5.17 14.50 9.12
C GLU A 151 -5.19 13.53 7.94
N ILE A 152 -6.03 12.49 7.99
CA ILE A 152 -6.11 11.51 6.91
C ILE A 152 -6.80 12.10 5.68
N LYS A 153 -7.84 12.92 5.85
CA LYS A 153 -8.45 13.67 4.73
C LYS A 153 -7.40 14.49 4.00
N ARG A 154 -6.52 15.14 4.76
CA ARG A 154 -5.44 15.95 4.24
C ARG A 154 -4.42 15.15 3.46
N VAL A 155 -4.02 13.98 3.96
CA VAL A 155 -3.18 13.03 3.19
C VAL A 155 -3.86 12.61 1.88
N PHE A 156 -5.18 12.39 1.88
CA PHE A 156 -5.93 12.10 0.65
C PHE A 156 -5.98 13.27 -0.35
N GLU A 157 -6.01 14.51 0.13
CA GLU A 157 -5.88 15.70 -0.73
C GLU A 157 -4.52 15.72 -1.44
N TYR A 158 -3.44 15.49 -0.69
CA TYR A 158 -2.08 15.39 -1.26
C TYR A 158 -1.95 14.22 -2.24
N HIS A 159 -2.60 13.09 -1.96
CA HIS A 159 -2.62 11.96 -2.89
C HIS A 159 -3.34 12.29 -4.21
N GLY A 160 -4.48 12.98 -4.12
CA GLY A 160 -5.19 13.47 -5.31
C GLY A 160 -4.34 14.47 -6.11
N ALA A 161 -3.60 15.34 -5.42
CA ALA A 161 -2.67 16.27 -6.06
C ALA A 161 -1.49 15.55 -6.74
N GLU A 162 -0.95 14.51 -6.12
CA GLU A 162 0.12 13.67 -6.67
C GLU A 162 -0.31 13.03 -7.99
N HIS A 163 -1.48 12.38 -8.04
CA HIS A 163 -2.00 11.80 -9.28
C HIS A 163 -2.20 12.84 -10.39
N LYS A 164 -2.73 14.01 -10.04
CA LYS A 164 -2.93 15.12 -10.99
C LYS A 164 -1.62 15.64 -11.58
N CYS A 165 -0.59 15.75 -10.75
CA CYS A 165 0.75 16.16 -11.18
C CYS A 165 1.40 15.10 -12.08
N ILE A 166 1.24 13.81 -11.76
CA ILE A 166 1.75 12.72 -12.60
C ILE A 166 1.06 12.74 -13.95
N TYR A 167 -0.27 12.88 -14.02
CA TYR A 167 -0.96 12.97 -15.29
C TYR A 167 -0.51 14.15 -16.14
N ALA A 168 -0.34 15.33 -15.55
CA ALA A 168 0.18 16.49 -16.28
C ALA A 168 1.59 16.22 -16.83
N PHE A 169 2.45 15.55 -16.05
CA PHE A 169 3.78 15.14 -16.50
C PHE A 169 3.73 14.14 -17.66
N GLU A 170 2.90 13.09 -17.55
CA GLU A 170 2.76 12.03 -18.56
C GLU A 170 2.20 12.54 -19.88
N ASN A 171 1.34 13.56 -19.84
CA ASN A 171 0.81 14.22 -21.03
C ASN A 171 1.75 15.30 -21.60
N GLY A 172 2.96 15.45 -21.03
CA GLY A 172 3.95 16.42 -21.50
C GLY A 172 3.56 17.87 -21.24
N GLU A 173 2.57 18.14 -20.39
CA GLU A 173 2.22 19.49 -19.97
C GLU A 173 3.28 20.07 -19.02
N GLU A 174 3.38 21.39 -19.00
CA GLU A 174 4.20 22.08 -18.02
C GLU A 174 3.62 21.85 -16.60
N LEU A 175 4.47 21.54 -15.63
CA LEU A 175 4.09 21.27 -14.23
C LEU A 175 3.67 22.55 -13.51
N LYS A 176 2.51 23.06 -13.91
CA LYS A 176 1.81 24.20 -13.35
C LYS A 176 0.50 23.74 -12.72
N LYS A 177 0.05 24.47 -11.70
CA LYS A 177 -1.19 24.17 -10.98
C LYS A 177 -2.39 24.08 -11.93
N GLU A 178 -2.48 25.01 -12.88
CA GLU A 178 -3.58 25.12 -13.84
C GLU A 178 -3.68 23.89 -14.73
N ASN A 179 -2.55 23.29 -15.09
CA ASN A 179 -2.47 22.09 -15.92
C ASN A 179 -2.83 20.84 -15.11
N ALA A 180 -2.27 20.68 -13.91
CA ALA A 180 -2.57 19.54 -13.04
C ALA A 180 -4.04 19.48 -12.62
N LEU A 181 -4.68 20.62 -12.36
CA LEU A 181 -6.08 20.66 -11.89
C LEU A 181 -7.09 20.01 -12.84
N LYS A 182 -6.80 19.99 -14.15
CA LYS A 182 -7.65 19.40 -15.21
C LYS A 182 -7.80 17.89 -15.07
N TYR A 183 -6.81 17.23 -14.47
CA TYR A 183 -6.76 15.77 -14.41
C TYR A 183 -7.57 15.19 -13.24
N THR A 184 -7.95 13.92 -13.39
CA THR A 184 -8.64 13.15 -12.37
C THR A 184 -7.72 12.79 -11.20
N THR A 185 -8.31 12.53 -10.03
CA THR A 185 -7.60 11.96 -8.88
C THR A 185 -7.51 10.43 -8.94
N LEU A 186 -8.01 9.78 -9.99
CA LEU A 186 -7.96 8.33 -10.17
C LEU A 186 -6.85 7.96 -11.15
N HIS A 187 -5.78 7.35 -10.64
CA HIS A 187 -4.64 6.93 -11.47
C HIS A 187 -4.51 5.40 -11.49
N PRO A 188 -4.28 4.75 -12.65
CA PRO A 188 -4.25 3.29 -12.77
C PRO A 188 -3.11 2.65 -11.95
N ARG A 189 -2.00 3.37 -11.77
CA ARG A 189 -0.81 2.91 -11.03
C ARG A 189 -0.85 3.30 -9.55
N CYS A 190 -2.03 3.54 -9.00
CA CYS A 190 -2.23 3.93 -7.60
C CYS A 190 -2.13 2.74 -6.63
N GLY A 191 -1.55 2.97 -5.45
CA GLY A 191 -1.49 1.97 -4.38
C GLY A 191 -2.86 1.47 -3.90
N THR A 192 -3.92 2.29 -3.95
CA THR A 192 -5.29 1.82 -3.62
C THR A 192 -5.84 0.84 -4.66
N SER A 193 -5.51 1.03 -5.94
CA SER A 193 -5.83 0.07 -7.00
C SER A 193 -5.03 -1.22 -6.82
N PHE A 194 -3.75 -1.11 -6.46
CA PHE A 194 -2.92 -2.28 -6.11
C PHE A 194 -3.51 -3.07 -4.93
N LEU A 195 -3.96 -2.41 -3.86
CA LEU A 195 -4.58 -3.09 -2.71
C LEU A 195 -5.84 -3.87 -3.11
N LEU A 196 -6.67 -3.34 -4.00
CA LEU A 196 -7.84 -4.06 -4.52
C LEU A 196 -7.42 -5.30 -5.33
N ILE A 197 -6.41 -5.19 -6.18
CA ILE A 197 -5.84 -6.33 -6.93
C ILE A 197 -5.32 -7.39 -5.96
N VAL A 198 -4.55 -6.98 -4.93
CA VAL A 198 -4.04 -7.87 -3.87
C VAL A 198 -5.18 -8.60 -3.17
N MET A 199 -6.27 -7.90 -2.84
CA MET A 199 -7.43 -8.52 -2.18
C MET A 199 -8.12 -9.56 -3.07
N ILE A 200 -8.36 -9.26 -4.34
CA ILE A 200 -9.00 -10.18 -5.28
C ILE A 200 -8.12 -11.43 -5.48
N ILE A 201 -6.83 -11.24 -5.74
CA ILE A 201 -5.87 -12.34 -5.89
C ILE A 201 -5.76 -13.14 -4.60
N SER A 202 -5.74 -12.48 -3.43
CA SER A 202 -5.78 -13.16 -2.13
C SER A 202 -7.00 -14.06 -1.99
N ILE A 203 -8.20 -13.59 -2.38
CA ILE A 203 -9.43 -14.39 -2.30
C ILE A 203 -9.30 -15.63 -3.18
N VAL A 204 -8.83 -15.48 -4.42
CA VAL A 204 -8.67 -16.61 -5.35
C VAL A 204 -7.63 -17.61 -4.85
N VAL A 205 -6.44 -17.13 -4.49
CA VAL A 205 -5.33 -17.98 -4.03
C VAL A 205 -5.70 -18.72 -2.74
N PHE A 206 -6.18 -18.01 -1.71
CA PHE A 206 -6.50 -18.63 -0.43
C PHE A 206 -7.72 -19.53 -0.50
N SER A 207 -8.74 -19.19 -1.30
CA SER A 207 -9.87 -20.11 -1.52
C SER A 207 -9.39 -21.39 -2.17
N SER A 208 -8.51 -21.31 -3.19
CA SER A 208 -7.95 -22.48 -3.86
C SER A 208 -7.11 -23.34 -2.90
N LEU A 209 -6.25 -22.71 -2.09
CA LEU A 209 -5.48 -23.41 -1.07
C LEU A 209 -6.35 -24.10 -0.03
N ASP A 210 -7.44 -23.46 0.40
CA ASP A 210 -8.38 -24.02 1.37
C ASP A 210 -9.11 -25.27 0.81
N PHE A 211 -9.28 -25.38 -0.52
CA PHE A 211 -9.81 -26.59 -1.18
C PHE A 211 -8.77 -27.69 -1.39
N ILE A 212 -7.50 -27.33 -1.66
CA ILE A 212 -6.41 -28.28 -1.91
C ILE A 212 -5.91 -28.91 -0.60
N ILE A 213 -5.81 -28.10 0.46
CA ILE A 213 -5.24 -28.51 1.74
C ILE A 213 -6.36 -28.99 2.68
N PRO A 214 -6.31 -30.25 3.14
CA PRO A 214 -7.29 -30.78 4.08
C PRO A 214 -7.38 -29.92 5.34
N GLN A 215 -8.60 -29.51 5.68
CA GLN A 215 -8.84 -28.64 6.82
C GLN A 215 -9.09 -29.50 8.07
N PRO A 216 -8.40 -29.24 9.19
CA PRO A 216 -8.61 -30.00 10.42
C PRO A 216 -10.00 -29.74 11.01
N ASP A 217 -10.54 -30.72 11.74
CA ASP A 217 -11.87 -30.62 12.38
C ASP A 217 -11.90 -29.61 13.54
N SER A 218 -10.78 -29.49 14.26
CA SER A 218 -10.64 -28.51 15.33
C SER A 218 -10.60 -27.10 14.76
N ILE A 219 -11.50 -26.25 15.24
CA ILE A 219 -11.61 -24.86 14.76
C ILE A 219 -10.34 -24.04 15.02
N TRP A 220 -9.65 -24.28 16.14
CA TRP A 220 -8.41 -23.60 16.48
C TRP A 220 -7.25 -24.02 15.58
N LEU A 221 -7.15 -25.31 15.28
CA LEU A 221 -6.16 -25.82 14.32
C LEU A 221 -6.46 -25.32 12.91
N LYS A 222 -7.74 -25.22 12.54
CA LYS A 222 -8.17 -24.70 11.24
C LYS A 222 -7.78 -23.23 11.09
N VAL A 223 -8.12 -22.40 12.08
CA VAL A 223 -7.74 -20.97 12.09
C VAL A 223 -6.22 -20.80 12.09
N GLY A 224 -5.49 -21.58 12.91
CA GLY A 224 -4.03 -21.54 12.96
C GLY A 224 -3.37 -21.90 11.63
N LEU A 225 -3.81 -23.00 11.00
CA LEU A 225 -3.35 -23.42 9.68
C LEU A 225 -3.65 -22.35 8.63
N LYS A 226 -4.87 -21.81 8.61
CA LYS A 226 -5.29 -20.75 7.70
C LYS A 226 -4.44 -19.49 7.85
N ALA A 227 -4.15 -19.05 9.08
CA ALA A 227 -3.29 -17.91 9.33
C ALA A 227 -1.85 -18.15 8.85
N LEU A 228 -1.29 -19.33 9.14
CA LEU A 228 0.07 -19.70 8.73
C LEU A 228 0.18 -19.72 7.20
N LEU A 229 -0.78 -20.34 6.51
CA LEU A 229 -0.83 -20.35 5.05
C LEU A 229 -0.96 -18.94 4.48
N ARG A 230 -1.84 -18.11 5.04
CA ARG A 230 -2.06 -16.76 4.52
C ARG A 230 -0.83 -15.85 4.69
N ILE A 231 -0.12 -15.96 5.81
CA ILE A 231 1.14 -15.25 6.04
C ILE A 231 2.25 -15.81 5.15
N GLY A 232 2.40 -17.13 5.08
CA GLY A 232 3.47 -17.78 4.30
C GLY A 232 3.35 -17.56 2.80
N PHE A 233 2.13 -17.51 2.26
CA PHE A 233 1.87 -17.27 0.83
C PHE A 233 1.68 -15.78 0.49
N MET A 234 1.78 -14.87 1.47
CA MET A 234 1.66 -13.43 1.21
C MET A 234 2.69 -12.91 0.19
N PRO A 235 3.97 -13.33 0.19
CA PRO A 235 4.93 -12.92 -0.83
C PRO A 235 4.50 -13.34 -2.25
N LEU A 236 3.92 -14.53 -2.40
CA LEU A 236 3.40 -15.01 -3.69
C LEU A 236 2.23 -14.15 -4.15
N VAL A 237 1.29 -13.84 -3.26
CA VAL A 237 0.14 -12.97 -3.57
C VAL A 237 0.62 -11.59 -4.00
N ALA A 238 1.56 -10.98 -3.26
CA ALA A 238 2.13 -9.69 -3.61
C ALA A 238 2.84 -9.72 -4.98
N GLY A 239 3.60 -10.79 -5.23
CA GLY A 239 4.24 -11.05 -6.50
C GLY A 239 3.27 -11.15 -7.66
N LEU A 240 2.23 -11.98 -7.54
CA LEU A 240 1.16 -12.11 -8.54
C LEU A 240 0.47 -10.76 -8.78
N SER A 241 0.11 -10.06 -7.71
CA SER A 241 -0.60 -8.77 -7.80
C SER A 241 0.19 -7.71 -8.54
N TYR A 242 1.52 -7.72 -8.39
CA TYR A 242 2.40 -6.82 -9.11
C TYR A 242 2.48 -7.15 -10.60
N GLU A 243 2.37 -8.42 -11.01
CA GLU A 243 2.37 -8.81 -12.43
C GLU A 243 1.04 -8.46 -13.13
N PHE A 244 -0.06 -8.37 -12.38
CA PHE A 244 -1.38 -8.01 -12.90
C PHE A 244 -1.67 -6.51 -12.89
N GLN A 245 -0.78 -5.69 -12.31
CA GLN A 245 -0.89 -4.24 -12.27
C GLN A 245 -0.14 -3.59 -13.44
#